data_AF-A0A7Z9M887-F1
#
_entry.id   AF-A0A7Z9M887-F1
#
_cell.length_a   1.000
_cell.length_b   1.000
_cell.length_c   1.000
_cell.angle_alpha   90.00
_cell.angle_beta   90.00
_cell.angle_gamma   90.00
#
_symmetry.space_group_name_H-M   'P 1'
#
loop_
_entity.id
_entity.type
_entity.pdbx_description
1 polymer ?
#
loop_
_entity_poly.entity_id
_entity_poly.type
_entity_poly.pdbx_seq_one_letter_code
_entity_poly.pdbx_strand_id
1 'polypeptide(L)'
;MFEANIAIVLVICLVALVAVGVHIAVALGMTSAFGVFWIMGLDENAFLVARKMLAAKAYEGIRDYVFAVIPLFMLMGEFIGKSGAITDVYRGLNSMLGKLPGRLAIATVVGNALFSFVTGVSIASAAAFSRIAYP
;
A
#
# COMPACT_ATOMS: atom_id res chain seq x y z
N MET A 1 1.65 35.68 10.75
CA MET A 1 1.96 35.74 9.30
C MET A 1 3.01 34.65 9.05
N PHE A 2 2.82 33.79 8.05
CA PHE A 2 3.83 32.79 7.71
C PHE A 2 5.04 33.52 7.14
N GLU A 3 6.07 33.72 7.95
CA GLU A 3 7.34 34.23 7.49
C GLU A 3 7.93 33.23 6.49
N ALA A 4 8.19 33.64 5.24
CA ALA A 4 8.81 32.79 4.22
C ALA A 4 10.12 32.16 4.72
N ASN A 5 10.78 32.83 5.67
CA ASN A 5 11.98 32.37 6.35
C ASN A 5 11.76 31.03 7.09
N ILE A 6 10.62 30.85 7.77
CA ILE A 6 10.31 29.61 8.51
C ILE A 6 10.14 28.44 7.53
N ALA A 7 9.44 28.66 6.42
CA ALA A 7 9.25 27.63 5.39
C ALA A 7 10.58 27.19 4.78
N ILE A 8 11.47 28.13 4.44
CA ILE A 8 12.79 27.83 3.87
C ILE A 8 13.63 27.01 4.87
N VAL A 9 13.65 27.40 6.16
CA VAL A 9 14.40 26.67 7.18
C VAL A 9 13.88 25.25 7.38
N LEU A 10 12.56 25.05 7.39
CA LEU A 10 11.97 23.71 7.50
C LEU A 10 12.31 22.83 6.29
N VAL A 11 12.26 23.38 5.07
CA VAL A 11 12.63 22.64 3.85
C VAL A 11 14.10 22.23 3.89
N ILE A 12 15.00 23.15 4.25
CA ILE A 12 16.44 22.84 4.38
C ILE A 12 16.68 21.76 5.44
N CYS A 13 16.02 21.86 6.59
CA CYS A 13 16.12 20.88 7.68
C CYS A 13 15.64 19.48 7.24
N LEU A 14 14.52 19.42 6.52
CA LEU A 14 13.99 18.17 5.96
C LEU A 14 14.98 17.53 4.97
N VAL A 15 15.47 18.31 4.00
CA VAL A 15 16.41 17.83 2.98
C VAL A 15 17.71 17.35 3.64
N ALA A 16 18.21 18.06 4.65
CA ALA A 16 19.39 17.66 5.40
C ALA A 16 19.18 16.34 6.15
N LEU A 17 18.05 16.15 6.83
CA LEU A 17 17.73 14.90 7.54
C LEU A 17 17.64 13.70 6.58
N VAL A 18 17.02 13.89 5.41
CA VAL A 18 16.95 12.85 4.38
C VAL A 18 18.34 12.55 3.80
N ALA A 19 19.18 13.56 3.59
CA ALA A 19 20.54 13.40 3.09
C ALA A 19 21.47 12.65 4.06
N VAL A 20 21.23 12.77 5.37
CA VAL A 20 21.94 12.01 6.42
C VAL A 20 21.49 10.53 6.47
N GLY A 21 20.49 10.15 5.66
CA GLY A 21 20.01 8.76 5.57
C GLY A 21 18.93 8.41 6.60
N VAL A 22 18.30 9.41 7.23
CA VAL A 22 17.17 9.18 8.13
C VAL A 22 15.94 8.73 7.32
N HIS A 23 15.21 7.75 7.83
CA HIS A 23 13.97 7.28 7.20
C HIS A 23 12.99 8.44 6.98
N ILE A 24 12.46 8.57 5.76
CA ILE A 24 11.65 9.73 5.31
C ILE A 24 10.49 10.04 6.26
N ALA A 25 9.80 9.00 6.77
CA ALA A 25 8.71 9.17 7.73
C ALA A 25 9.15 9.85 9.03
N VAL A 26 10.35 9.53 9.53
CA VAL A 26 10.90 10.10 10.77
C VAL A 26 11.37 11.53 10.50
N ALA A 27 12.03 11.78 9.37
CA ALA A 27 12.43 13.12 8.95
C ALA A 27 11.22 14.06 8.86
N LEU A 28 10.16 13.65 8.13
CA LEU A 28 8.91 14.41 8.02
C LEU A 28 8.25 14.66 9.39
N GLY A 29 8.22 13.65 10.26
CA GLY A 29 7.66 13.79 11.61
C GLY A 29 8.40 14.82 12.46
N MET A 30 9.74 14.76 12.45
CA MET A 30 10.59 15.71 13.19
C MET A 30 10.48 17.13 12.65
N THR A 31 10.57 17.31 11.33
CA THR A 31 10.47 18.65 10.73
C THR A 31 9.07 19.24 10.92
N SER A 32 8.01 18.42 10.84
CA SER A 32 6.64 18.86 11.13
C SER A 32 6.45 19.28 12.59
N ALA A 33 6.98 18.51 13.55
CA ALA A 33 6.90 18.85 14.97
C ALA A 33 7.65 20.16 15.27
N PHE A 34 8.84 20.33 14.68
CA PHE A 34 9.64 21.54 14.81
C PHE A 34 8.96 22.77 14.20
N GLY A 35 8.32 22.63 13.03
CA GLY A 35 7.56 23.71 12.40
C GLY A 35 6.36 24.17 13.21
N VAL A 36 5.58 23.23 13.77
CA VAL A 36 4.44 23.55 14.65
C VAL A 36 4.91 24.24 15.93
N PHE A 37 6.00 23.77 16.52
CA PHE A 37 6.59 24.37 17.71
C PHE A 37 7.05 25.82 17.48
N TRP A 38 7.65 26.10 16.32
CA TRP A 38 8.16 27.43 16.00
C TRP A 38 7.04 28.43 15.65
N ILE A 39 5.99 27.97 14.96
CA ILE A 39 4.83 28.82 14.59
C ILE A 39 3.97 29.19 15.79
N MET A 40 3.85 28.30 16.78
CA MET A 40 3.02 28.55 17.97
C MET A 40 3.71 29.38 19.06
N GLY A 41 4.98 29.75 18.89
CA GLY A 41 5.67 30.72 19.73
C GLY A 41 5.80 30.29 21.19
N LEU A 42 6.61 29.26 21.49
CA LEU A 42 7.16 28.90 22.82
C LEU A 42 6.18 28.85 24.02
N ASP A 43 4.86 28.86 23.80
CA ASP A 43 3.87 28.69 24.86
C ASP A 43 3.84 27.23 25.35
N GLU A 44 3.51 27.00 26.62
CA GLU A 44 3.44 25.64 27.20
C GLU A 44 2.46 24.73 26.42
N ASN A 45 1.49 25.34 25.74
CA ASN A 45 0.51 24.66 24.90
C ASN A 45 1.06 24.17 23.56
N ALA A 46 2.20 24.70 23.08
CA ALA A 46 2.76 24.33 21.77
C ALA A 46 3.21 22.86 21.74
N PHE A 47 3.77 22.36 22.84
CA PHE A 47 4.15 20.95 22.95
C PHE A 47 2.92 20.03 22.96
N LEU A 48 1.84 20.46 23.61
CA LEU A 48 0.59 19.70 23.69
C LEU A 48 -0.11 19.62 22.32
N VAL A 49 -0.10 20.70 21.55
CA VAL A 49 -0.66 20.71 20.19
C VAL A 49 0.20 19.89 19.23
N ALA A 50 1.52 20.06 19.24
CA ALA A 50 2.42 19.27 18.40
C ALA A 50 2.23 17.76 18.66
N ARG A 51 2.13 17.35 19.92
CA ARG A 51 1.85 15.95 20.30
C ARG A 51 0.48 15.49 19.80
N LYS A 52 -0.56 16.31 19.95
CA LYS A 52 -1.92 15.98 19.46
C LYS A 52 -1.97 15.85 17.94
N MET A 53 -1.29 16.72 17.20
CA MET A 53 -1.25 16.66 15.73
C MET A 53 -0.47 15.44 15.24
N LEU A 54 0.67 15.14 15.86
CA LEU A 54 1.45 13.94 15.53
C LEU A 54 0.67 12.67 15.84
N ALA A 55 -0.02 12.62 16.99
CA ALA A 55 -0.90 11.50 17.35
C ALA A 55 -2.09 11.37 16.39
N ALA A 56 -2.70 12.49 15.98
CA ALA A 56 -3.80 12.48 15.00
C ALA A 56 -3.34 11.95 13.64
N LYS A 57 -2.14 12.33 13.18
CA LYS A 57 -1.57 11.83 11.92
C LYS A 57 -1.18 10.35 11.99
N ALA A 58 -0.62 9.90 13.11
CA ALA A 58 -0.38 8.47 13.34
C ALA A 58 -1.70 7.68 13.34
N TYR A 59 -2.74 8.23 13.97
CA TYR A 59 -4.07 7.61 14.03
C TYR A 59 -4.76 7.57 12.65
N GLU A 60 -4.63 8.64 11.85
CA GLU A 60 -5.08 8.63 10.44
C GLU A 60 -4.37 7.56 9.61
N GLY A 61 -3.05 7.40 9.80
CA GLY A 61 -2.28 6.37 9.11
C GLY A 61 -2.73 4.94 9.46
N ILE A 62 -3.08 4.68 10.72
CA ILE A 62 -3.59 3.35 11.14
C ILE A 62 -5.01 3.11 10.62
N ARG A 63 -5.82 4.16 10.54
CA ARG A 63 -7.19 4.11 10.02
C ARG A 63 -7.25 4.29 8.49
N ASP A 64 -6.15 4.02 7.80
CA ASP A 64 -6.11 4.12 6.35
C ASP A 64 -7.14 3.15 5.74
N TYR A 65 -7.90 3.65 4.78
CA TYR A 65 -8.90 2.90 4.02
C TYR A 65 -8.26 1.66 3.36
N VAL A 66 -6.99 1.74 3.00
CA VAL A 66 -6.22 0.61 2.44
C VAL A 66 -6.27 -0.63 3.35
N PHE A 67 -6.22 -0.46 4.68
CA PHE A 67 -6.28 -1.59 5.62
C PHE A 67 -7.66 -2.26 5.66
N ALA A 68 -8.74 -1.52 5.38
CA ALA A 68 -10.08 -2.09 5.25
C ALA A 68 -10.28 -2.78 3.89
N VAL A 69 -9.62 -2.26 2.85
CA VAL A 69 -9.72 -2.75 1.47
C VAL A 69 -8.96 -4.06 1.25
N ILE A 70 -7.79 -4.24 1.88
CA ILE A 70 -6.98 -5.47 1.74
C ILE A 70 -7.77 -6.76 2.06
N PRO A 71 -8.45 -6.88 3.23
CA PRO A 71 -9.25 -8.06 3.55
C PRO A 71 -10.44 -8.26 2.62
N LEU A 72 -11.09 -7.18 2.19
CA LEU A 72 -12.23 -7.25 1.26
C LEU A 72 -11.82 -7.81 -0.10
N PHE A 73 -10.66 -7.40 -0.62
CA PHE A 73 -10.12 -7.97 -1.86
C PHE A 73 -9.69 -9.43 -1.69
N MET A 74 -9.10 -9.81 -0.54
CA MET A 74 -8.82 -11.22 -0.25
C MET A 74 -10.10 -12.07 -0.20
N LEU A 75 -11.14 -11.56 0.46
CA LEU A 75 -12.44 -12.23 0.57
C LEU A 75 -13.11 -12.40 -0.80
N MET A 76 -13.04 -11.37 -1.65
CA MET A 76 -13.47 -11.45 -3.05
C MET A 76 -12.70 -12.53 -3.81
N GLY A 77 -11.38 -12.61 -3.65
CA GLY A 77 -10.56 -13.66 -4.25
C GLY A 77 -11.00 -15.06 -3.82
N GLU A 78 -11.24 -15.27 -2.53
CA GLU A 78 -11.70 -16.55 -1.99
C GLU A 78 -13.11 -16.93 -2.52
N PHE A 79 -14.02 -15.96 -2.65
CA PHE A 79 -15.34 -16.21 -3.23
C PHE A 79 -15.26 -16.58 -4.72
N ILE A 80 -14.46 -15.87 -5.51
CA ILE A 80 -14.28 -16.21 -6.93
C ILE A 80 -13.64 -17.60 -7.05
N GLY A 81 -12.68 -17.92 -6.19
CA GLY A 81 -12.07 -19.25 -6.10
C GLY A 81 -13.06 -20.37 -5.79
N LYS A 82 -13.95 -20.18 -4.80
CA LYS A 82 -14.97 -21.19 -4.45
C LYS A 82 -16.14 -21.26 -5.43
N SER A 83 -16.44 -20.19 -6.15
CA SER A 83 -17.57 -20.14 -7.09
C SER A 83 -17.39 -21.00 -8.35
N GLY A 84 -16.18 -21.53 -8.60
CA GLY A 84 -15.87 -22.27 -9.82
C GLY A 84 -15.63 -21.40 -11.06
N ALA A 85 -15.84 -20.08 -10.96
CA ALA A 85 -15.60 -19.13 -12.04
C ALA A 85 -14.14 -19.18 -12.56
N ILE A 86 -13.15 -19.42 -11.67
CA ILE A 86 -11.76 -19.62 -12.08
C ILE A 86 -11.62 -20.82 -13.02
N THR A 87 -12.31 -21.92 -12.74
CA THR A 87 -12.27 -23.15 -13.53
C THR A 87 -12.90 -22.94 -14.90
N ASP A 88 -14.00 -22.18 -14.97
CA ASP A 88 -14.66 -21.85 -16.24
C ASP A 88 -13.80 -20.94 -17.11
N VAL A 89 -13.16 -19.92 -16.51
CA VAL A 89 -12.19 -19.06 -17.20
C VAL A 89 -10.98 -19.86 -17.68
N TYR A 90 -10.47 -20.79 -16.87
CA TYR A 90 -9.36 -21.67 -17.24
C TYR A 90 -9.71 -22.58 -18.43
N ARG A 91 -10.93 -23.16 -18.44
CA ARG A 91 -11.42 -23.94 -19.59
C ARG A 91 -11.55 -23.09 -20.85
N GLY A 92 -12.04 -21.85 -20.72
CA GLY A 92 -12.13 -20.90 -21.83
C GLY A 92 -10.75 -20.57 -22.41
N LEU A 93 -9.78 -20.26 -21.55
CA LEU A 93 -8.39 -20.02 -21.93
C LEU A 93 -7.74 -21.25 -22.61
N ASN A 94 -7.92 -22.43 -22.03
CA ASN A 94 -7.37 -23.67 -22.59
C ASN A 94 -7.97 -24.01 -23.97
N SER A 95 -9.27 -23.76 -24.16
CA SER A 95 -9.92 -23.91 -25.48
C SER A 95 -9.36 -22.92 -26.50
N MET A 96 -9.18 -21.65 -26.10
CA MET A 96 -8.65 -20.60 -26.97
C MET A 96 -7.17 -20.84 -27.36
N LEU A 97 -6.39 -21.45 -26.46
CA LEU A 97 -4.97 -21.80 -26.66
C LEU A 97 -4.76 -23.16 -27.33
N GLY A 98 -5.84 -23.83 -27.77
CA GLY A 98 -5.83 -25.19 -28.30
C GLY A 98 -4.98 -25.44 -29.56
N LYS A 99 -4.36 -24.41 -30.15
CA LYS A 99 -3.45 -24.53 -31.30
C LYS A 99 -1.96 -24.33 -30.97
N LEU A 100 -1.62 -23.89 -29.75
CA LEU A 100 -0.21 -23.66 -29.38
C LEU A 100 0.43 -24.88 -28.70
N PRO A 101 1.70 -25.22 -29.04
CA PRO A 101 2.52 -26.13 -28.23
C PRO A 101 2.85 -25.45 -26.88
N GLY A 102 2.67 -26.15 -25.76
CA GLY A 102 2.87 -25.59 -24.39
C GLY A 102 1.60 -25.03 -23.71
N ARG A 103 0.41 -25.33 -24.26
CA ARG A 103 -0.90 -24.82 -23.83
C ARG A 103 -1.20 -24.82 -22.32
N LEU A 104 -0.78 -25.85 -21.58
CA LEU A 104 -1.02 -25.93 -20.13
C LEU A 104 -0.21 -24.89 -19.36
N ALA A 105 1.07 -24.69 -19.71
CA ALA A 105 1.92 -23.70 -19.04
C ALA A 105 1.42 -22.27 -19.32
N ILE A 106 1.04 -21.98 -20.58
CA ILE A 106 0.54 -20.67 -20.97
C ILE A 106 -0.82 -20.39 -20.31
N ALA A 107 -1.73 -21.38 -20.26
CA ALA A 107 -3.02 -21.24 -19.59
C ALA A 107 -2.86 -20.96 -18.09
N THR A 108 -1.89 -21.58 -17.42
CA THR A 108 -1.63 -21.33 -15.98
C THR A 108 -1.07 -19.94 -15.73
N VAL A 109 -0.11 -19.47 -16.55
CA VAL A 109 0.46 -18.11 -16.41
C VAL A 109 -0.60 -17.04 -16.68
N VAL A 110 -1.37 -17.19 -17.76
CA VAL A 110 -2.44 -16.25 -18.13
C VAL A 110 -3.58 -16.29 -17.12
N GLY A 111 -3.93 -17.47 -16.62
CA GLY A 111 -4.93 -17.63 -15.55
C GLY A 111 -4.51 -16.94 -14.25
N ASN A 112 -3.26 -17.11 -13.83
CA ASN A 112 -2.71 -16.45 -12.64
C ASN A 112 -2.63 -14.92 -12.83
N ALA A 113 -2.27 -14.44 -14.02
CA ALA A 113 -2.22 -13.01 -14.34
C ALA A 113 -3.62 -12.37 -14.32
N LEU A 114 -4.61 -13.00 -14.95
CA LEU A 114 -6.01 -12.53 -14.95
C LEU A 114 -6.60 -12.53 -13.54
N PHE A 115 -6.33 -13.57 -12.75
CA PHE A 115 -6.82 -13.65 -11.39
C PHE A 115 -6.15 -12.62 -10.46
N SER A 116 -4.83 -12.40 -10.61
CA SER A 116 -4.11 -11.33 -9.90
C SER A 116 -4.64 -9.94 -10.29
N PHE A 117 -5.00 -9.74 -11.56
CA PHE A 117 -5.58 -8.49 -12.05
C PHE A 117 -6.96 -8.20 -11.43
N VAL A 118 -7.83 -9.20 -11.35
CA VAL A 118 -9.19 -9.06 -10.80
C VAL A 118 -9.18 -8.94 -9.27
N THR A 119 -8.29 -9.66 -8.60
CA THR A 119 -8.24 -9.68 -7.12
C THR A 119 -7.37 -8.58 -6.53
N GLY A 120 -6.51 -7.92 -7.32
CA GLY A 120 -5.66 -6.82 -6.87
C GLY A 120 -4.63 -7.19 -5.79
N VAL A 121 -4.54 -8.47 -5.39
CA VAL A 121 -3.71 -8.96 -4.29
C VAL A 121 -2.80 -10.08 -4.81
N SER A 122 -1.55 -9.73 -5.13
CA SER A 122 -0.55 -10.68 -5.62
C SER A 122 -0.25 -11.82 -4.64
N ILE A 123 -0.41 -11.58 -3.33
CA ILE A 123 -0.17 -12.59 -2.26
C ILE A 123 -1.26 -13.68 -2.29
N ALA A 124 -2.53 -13.32 -2.55
CA ALA A 124 -3.64 -14.25 -2.60
C ALA A 124 -3.59 -15.15 -3.86
N SER A 125 -3.23 -14.56 -5.01
CA SER A 125 -3.02 -15.32 -6.25
C SER A 125 -1.84 -16.29 -6.13
N ALA A 126 -0.72 -15.85 -5.54
CA ALA A 126 0.41 -16.73 -5.27
C ALA A 126 0.00 -17.92 -4.38
N ALA A 127 -0.76 -17.71 -3.30
CA ALA A 127 -1.20 -18.79 -2.40
C ALA A 127 -2.16 -19.78 -3.08
N ALA A 128 -3.14 -19.30 -3.85
CA ALA A 128 -4.12 -20.16 -4.52
C ALA A 128 -3.50 -21.02 -5.63
N PHE A 129 -2.68 -20.43 -6.50
CA PHE A 129 -2.03 -21.16 -7.59
C PHE A 129 -0.89 -22.06 -7.10
N SER A 130 -0.19 -21.70 -6.01
CA SER A 130 0.77 -22.61 -5.36
C SER A 130 0.09 -23.90 -4.88
N ARG A 131 -1.15 -23.82 -4.39
CA ARG A 131 -1.93 -24.99 -3.96
C ARG A 131 -2.44 -25.86 -5.11
N ILE A 132 -2.58 -25.29 -6.30
CA ILE A 132 -3.00 -26.00 -7.53
C ILE A 132 -1.79 -26.58 -8.28
N ALA A 133 -0.63 -25.95 -8.16
CA ALA A 133 0.63 -26.36 -8.80
C ALA A 133 1.42 -27.40 -7.98
N TYR A 134 1.12 -27.56 -6.70
CA TYR A 134 1.69 -28.62 -5.86
C TYR A 134 0.91 -29.93 -6.12
N PRO A 135 1.59 -31.03 -6.52
CA PRO A 135 0.95 -32.31 -6.79
C PRO A 135 0.34 -32.96 -5.53
#